data_AF-A0ABD5ZAB4-F1
#
_entry.id   AF-A0ABD5ZAB4-F1
#
_cell.length_a   1.000
_cell.length_b   1.000
_cell.length_c   1.000
_cell.angle_alpha   90.00
_cell.angle_beta   90.00
_cell.angle_gamma   90.00
#
_symmetry.space_group_name_H-M   'P 1'
#
loop_
_entity.id
_entity.type
_entity.pdbx_description
1 polymer ?
#
loop_
_entity_poly.entity_id
_entity_poly.type
_entity_poly.pdbx_seq_one_letter_code
_entity_poly.pdbx_strand_id
1 'polypeptide(L)'
;MTVAVFWVLVGLATVTSFATAWTLGANSNSPPFAPAIGANAVSTMRAAFLIGILAALGALTQGGSISETVGSGLIDGVAFTSLAAITGLLTATAFMGFGIYTGYPVPAAFATTGAMIGVGLSLGGDPAFDTYRRIVTFWALVPPVSGGLAYLTAKLLRRDDIPETVAIPLLASIVGGIVANIQLGIIPSPTGAAQESVAGFVSGTLPALTVAGIDIATVVVTLLFAAVSFRLIRRRTQASIDKGVKTFLIVLGSVVAFSSGGSQVGLATGPLENIYRAELGLPAIALLALGAAGILSGAWMGAPRLLQATSREYAQLGIRRSIAALVPGFIIAQLAITLGIPISFNNIIISGVIGGGLAGGSAGVSRRKIGFTLGFWVLTLGMSILIGFELYRLFAAVLGA
;
A
#
# COMPACT_ATOMS: atom_id res chain seq x y z
N MET A 1 -0.75 -5.62 -36.85
CA MET A 1 -1.26 -6.68 -35.95
C MET A 1 -2.65 -7.09 -36.41
N THR A 2 -2.96 -8.38 -36.52
CA THR A 2 -4.33 -8.82 -36.86
C THR A 2 -5.27 -8.60 -35.68
N VAL A 3 -6.57 -8.43 -35.93
CA VAL A 3 -7.59 -8.28 -34.87
C VAL A 3 -7.55 -9.46 -33.89
N ALA A 4 -7.28 -10.68 -34.39
CA ALA A 4 -7.13 -11.86 -33.53
C ALA A 4 -5.94 -11.75 -32.57
N VAL A 5 -4.77 -11.33 -33.05
CA VAL A 5 -3.57 -11.16 -32.22
C VAL A 5 -3.79 -10.07 -31.17
N PHE A 6 -4.45 -8.97 -31.54
CA PHE A 6 -4.83 -7.92 -30.59
C PHE A 6 -5.61 -8.49 -29.40
N TRP A 7 -6.71 -9.20 -29.64
CA TRP A 7 -7.56 -9.75 -28.58
C TRP A 7 -6.86 -10.82 -27.75
N VAL A 8 -5.99 -11.63 -28.35
CA VAL A 8 -5.16 -12.60 -27.62
C VAL A 8 -4.21 -11.88 -26.65
N LEU A 9 -3.53 -10.83 -27.10
CA LEU A 9 -2.63 -10.05 -26.24
C LEU A 9 -3.39 -9.31 -25.13
N VAL A 10 -4.56 -8.75 -25.43
CA VAL A 10 -5.41 -8.13 -24.39
C VAL A 10 -5.82 -9.18 -23.35
N GLY A 11 -6.29 -10.35 -23.78
CA GLY A 11 -6.66 -11.43 -22.86
C GLY A 11 -5.49 -11.90 -21.98
N LEU A 12 -4.30 -12.06 -22.57
CA LEU A 12 -3.09 -12.41 -21.82
C LEU A 12 -2.65 -11.30 -20.86
N ALA A 13 -2.77 -10.03 -21.25
CA ALA A 13 -2.49 -8.90 -20.37
C ALA A 13 -3.44 -8.88 -19.17
N THR A 14 -4.73 -9.10 -19.40
CA THR A 14 -5.75 -9.20 -18.34
C THR A 14 -5.45 -10.35 -17.38
N VAL A 15 -5.11 -11.54 -17.88
CA VAL A 15 -4.75 -12.69 -17.04
C VAL A 15 -3.48 -12.41 -16.24
N THR A 16 -2.48 -11.78 -16.86
CA THR A 16 -1.22 -11.42 -16.20
C THR A 16 -1.44 -10.38 -15.10
N SER A 17 -2.27 -9.36 -15.36
CA SER A 17 -2.67 -8.37 -14.35
C SER A 17 -3.40 -9.03 -13.18
N PHE A 18 -4.33 -9.94 -13.46
CA PHE A 18 -4.99 -10.72 -12.40
C PHE A 18 -4.00 -11.55 -11.58
N ALA A 19 -3.05 -12.24 -12.22
CA ALA A 19 -2.00 -13.00 -11.53
C ALA A 19 -1.09 -12.09 -10.68
N THR A 20 -0.76 -10.90 -11.19
CA THR A 20 0.00 -9.88 -10.45
C THR A 20 -0.78 -9.45 -9.21
N ALA A 21 -2.06 -9.10 -9.35
CA ALA A 21 -2.94 -8.74 -8.25
C ALA A 21 -3.08 -9.86 -7.21
N TRP A 22 -3.14 -11.12 -7.67
CA TRP A 22 -3.14 -12.29 -6.79
C TRP A 22 -1.87 -12.40 -5.96
N THR A 23 -0.69 -12.27 -6.59
CA THR A 23 0.59 -12.32 -5.85
C THR A 23 0.74 -11.15 -4.87
N LEU A 24 0.26 -9.95 -5.23
CA LEU A 24 0.20 -8.79 -4.33
C LEU A 24 -0.71 -9.05 -3.12
N GLY A 25 -1.89 -9.62 -3.35
CA GLY A 25 -2.83 -10.00 -2.29
C GLY A 25 -2.23 -11.03 -1.32
N ALA A 26 -1.53 -12.03 -1.85
CA ALA A 26 -0.85 -13.05 -1.07
C ALA A 26 0.33 -12.49 -0.26
N ASN A 27 1.14 -11.62 -0.87
CA ASN A 27 2.41 -11.16 -0.30
C ASN A 27 2.28 -9.92 0.60
N SER A 28 1.61 -8.88 0.13
CA SER A 28 1.78 -7.52 0.65
C SER A 28 0.62 -6.99 1.50
N ASN A 29 -0.56 -7.60 1.45
CA ASN A 29 -1.74 -7.14 2.22
C ASN A 29 -1.88 -7.77 3.62
N SER A 30 -1.06 -8.78 3.90
CA SER A 30 -1.06 -9.57 5.14
C SER A 30 -0.43 -8.86 6.37
N PRO A 31 0.71 -8.15 6.25
CA PRO A 31 1.39 -7.56 7.41
C PRO A 31 0.54 -6.68 8.37
N PRO A 32 -0.45 -5.90 7.90
CA PRO A 32 -1.26 -5.03 8.77
C PRO A 32 -1.98 -5.71 9.93
N PHE A 33 -2.35 -6.98 9.80
CA PHE A 33 -3.04 -7.74 10.85
C PHE A 33 -2.11 -8.55 11.75
N ALA A 34 -0.83 -8.64 11.41
CA ALA A 34 0.14 -9.42 12.19
C ALA A 34 0.20 -9.00 13.68
N PRO A 35 0.14 -7.70 14.03
CA PRO A 35 0.01 -7.25 15.43
C PRO A 35 -1.26 -7.76 16.15
N ALA A 36 -2.42 -7.73 15.47
CA ALA A 36 -3.69 -8.15 16.06
C ALA A 36 -3.71 -9.68 16.30
N ILE A 37 -3.14 -10.46 15.39
CA ILE A 37 -2.96 -11.90 15.56
C ILE A 37 -1.96 -12.17 16.70
N GLY A 38 -0.82 -11.48 16.73
CA GLY A 38 0.20 -11.63 17.77
C GLY A 38 -0.30 -11.26 19.17
N ALA A 39 -1.28 -10.36 19.27
CA ALA A 39 -1.97 -10.01 20.51
C ALA A 39 -3.13 -10.97 20.88
N ASN A 40 -3.31 -12.06 20.13
CA ASN A 40 -4.46 -12.98 20.25
C ASN A 40 -5.82 -12.27 20.19
N ALA A 41 -5.93 -11.19 19.40
CA ALA A 41 -7.18 -10.47 19.19
C ALA A 41 -8.07 -11.15 18.14
N VAL A 42 -7.44 -11.82 17.16
CA VAL A 42 -8.12 -12.49 16.04
C VAL A 42 -7.28 -13.69 15.58
N SER A 43 -7.92 -14.77 15.14
CA SER A 43 -7.21 -15.92 14.59
C SER A 43 -6.71 -15.65 13.18
N THR A 44 -5.65 -16.35 12.75
CA THR A 44 -5.05 -16.19 11.42
C THR A 44 -6.07 -16.32 10.28
N MET A 45 -6.95 -17.32 10.33
CA MET A 45 -7.94 -17.56 9.27
C MET A 45 -8.99 -16.44 9.20
N ARG A 46 -9.46 -15.95 10.36
CA ARG A 46 -10.39 -14.81 10.41
C ARG A 46 -9.72 -13.53 9.91
N ALA A 47 -8.45 -13.32 10.27
CA ALA A 47 -7.67 -12.19 9.78
C ALA A 47 -7.48 -12.27 8.26
N ALA A 48 -7.09 -13.42 7.71
CA ALA A 48 -6.94 -13.61 6.26
C ALA A 48 -8.25 -13.32 5.50
N PHE A 49 -9.38 -13.80 6.04
CA PHE A 49 -10.70 -13.52 5.47
C PHE A 49 -11.00 -12.02 5.43
N LEU A 50 -10.83 -11.33 6.57
CA LEU A 50 -11.07 -9.88 6.69
C LEU A 50 -10.12 -9.06 5.81
N ILE A 51 -8.83 -9.43 5.75
CA ILE A 51 -7.83 -8.76 4.92
C ILE A 51 -8.25 -8.80 3.46
N GLY A 52 -8.67 -9.96 2.95
CA GLY A 52 -9.10 -10.09 1.56
C GLY A 52 -10.24 -9.13 1.23
N ILE A 53 -11.28 -9.08 2.06
CA ILE A 53 -12.43 -8.18 1.85
C ILE A 53 -12.01 -6.71 1.93
N LEU A 54 -11.29 -6.34 2.98
CA LEU A 54 -10.91 -4.94 3.21
C LEU A 54 -9.94 -4.44 2.14
N ALA A 55 -8.96 -5.26 1.75
CA ALA A 55 -8.03 -4.92 0.68
C ALA A 55 -8.74 -4.85 -0.68
N ALA A 56 -9.70 -5.73 -0.98
CA ALA A 56 -10.49 -5.63 -2.20
C ALA A 56 -11.34 -4.35 -2.24
N LEU A 57 -11.96 -3.97 -1.10
CA LEU A 57 -12.69 -2.71 -0.98
C LEU A 57 -11.76 -1.51 -1.18
N GLY A 58 -10.57 -1.53 -0.58
CA GLY A 58 -9.57 -0.48 -0.78
C GLY A 58 -9.09 -0.41 -2.22
N ALA A 59 -8.88 -1.55 -2.86
CA ALA A 59 -8.51 -1.63 -4.28
C ALA A 59 -9.57 -0.96 -5.17
N LEU A 60 -10.85 -1.27 -4.95
CA LEU A 60 -11.97 -0.70 -5.71
C LEU A 60 -12.12 0.82 -5.53
N THR A 61 -11.85 1.32 -4.33
CA THR A 61 -12.25 2.68 -3.93
C THR A 61 -11.08 3.66 -3.87
N GLN A 62 -9.86 3.21 -3.60
CA GLN A 62 -8.68 4.07 -3.42
C GLN A 62 -7.62 3.87 -4.51
N GLY A 63 -7.72 2.84 -5.37
CA GLY A 63 -6.64 2.41 -6.27
C GLY A 63 -6.24 3.31 -7.44
N GLY A 64 -7.00 4.38 -7.72
CA GLY A 64 -6.82 5.19 -8.92
C GLY A 64 -5.45 5.90 -9.02
N SER A 65 -4.99 6.55 -7.95
CA SER A 65 -3.81 7.44 -8.00
C SER A 65 -2.50 6.71 -8.31
N ILE A 66 -2.32 5.50 -7.75
CA ILE A 66 -1.13 4.69 -8.02
C ILE A 66 -1.21 4.03 -9.40
N SER A 67 -2.42 3.65 -9.82
CA SER A 67 -2.67 3.09 -11.16
C SER A 67 -2.25 4.08 -12.24
N GLU A 68 -2.61 5.35 -12.11
CA GLU A 68 -2.19 6.42 -13.03
C GLU A 68 -0.67 6.59 -13.06
N THR A 69 -0.03 6.67 -11.89
CA THR A 69 1.43 6.85 -11.82
C THR A 69 2.18 5.68 -12.46
N VAL A 70 1.77 4.43 -12.21
CA VAL A 70 2.42 3.24 -12.81
C VAL A 70 2.07 3.07 -14.28
N GLY A 71 0.87 3.49 -14.70
CA GLY A 71 0.35 3.31 -16.05
C GLY A 71 0.85 4.35 -17.06
N SER A 72 1.10 5.59 -16.63
CA SER A 72 1.53 6.67 -17.54
C SER A 72 2.57 7.60 -16.94
N GLY A 73 2.70 7.67 -15.61
CA GLY A 73 3.60 8.63 -14.95
C GLY A 73 5.09 8.26 -14.95
N LEU A 74 5.45 7.05 -15.36
CA LEU A 74 6.84 6.56 -15.30
C LEU A 74 7.66 6.80 -16.56
N ILE A 75 7.05 6.92 -17.73
CA ILE A 75 7.76 7.00 -19.01
C ILE A 75 7.02 7.98 -19.91
N ASP A 76 7.76 8.93 -20.50
CA ASP A 76 7.24 9.95 -21.39
C ASP A 76 7.33 9.51 -22.86
N GLY A 77 6.46 10.07 -23.70
CA GLY A 77 6.52 9.90 -25.16
C GLY A 77 5.98 8.59 -25.72
N VAL A 78 5.64 7.61 -24.89
CA VAL A 78 5.03 6.33 -25.29
C VAL A 78 3.92 5.92 -24.33
N ALA A 79 2.98 5.10 -24.83
CA ALA A 79 1.97 4.43 -24.01
C ALA A 79 2.25 2.93 -23.95
N PHE A 80 1.94 2.30 -22.81
CA PHE A 80 2.10 0.85 -22.69
C PHE A 80 1.11 0.10 -23.59
N THR A 81 1.66 -0.76 -24.44
CA THR A 81 0.90 -1.72 -25.26
C THR A 81 0.57 -2.98 -24.45
N SER A 82 -0.32 -3.84 -24.96
CA SER A 82 -0.61 -5.14 -24.34
C SER A 82 0.63 -6.00 -24.13
N LEU A 83 1.57 -6.02 -25.09
CA LEU A 83 2.82 -6.77 -24.95
C LEU A 83 3.71 -6.18 -23.86
N ALA A 84 3.84 -4.86 -23.81
CA ALA A 84 4.60 -4.16 -22.78
C ALA A 84 4.03 -4.42 -21.38
N ALA A 85 2.71 -4.32 -21.23
CA ALA A 85 2.01 -4.62 -19.99
C ALA A 85 2.24 -6.07 -19.54
N ILE A 86 2.11 -7.05 -20.44
CA ILE A 86 2.40 -8.47 -20.15
C ILE A 86 3.83 -8.62 -19.63
N THR A 87 4.82 -8.09 -20.34
CA THR A 87 6.23 -8.23 -19.98
C THR A 87 6.54 -7.64 -18.61
N GLY A 88 6.10 -6.41 -18.36
CA GLY A 88 6.37 -5.71 -17.10
C GLY A 88 5.70 -6.41 -15.91
N LEU A 89 4.43 -6.81 -16.08
CA LEU A 89 3.66 -7.48 -15.05
C LEU A 89 4.14 -8.92 -14.79
N LEU A 90 4.56 -9.66 -15.82
CA LEU A 90 5.19 -10.98 -15.63
C LEU A 90 6.49 -10.86 -14.84
N THR A 91 7.32 -9.85 -15.16
CA THR A 91 8.56 -9.57 -14.43
C THR A 91 8.25 -9.30 -12.96
N ALA A 92 7.33 -8.38 -12.68
CA ALA A 92 6.91 -8.06 -11.31
C ALA A 92 6.33 -9.29 -10.57
N THR A 93 5.49 -10.07 -11.25
CA THR A 93 4.89 -11.31 -10.73
C THR A 93 5.96 -12.35 -10.38
N ALA A 94 7.01 -12.50 -11.19
CA ALA A 94 8.10 -13.43 -10.91
C ALA A 94 8.86 -13.04 -9.62
N PHE A 95 9.15 -11.74 -9.44
CA PHE A 95 9.78 -11.24 -8.21
C PHE A 95 8.90 -11.48 -6.97
N MET A 96 7.60 -11.20 -7.05
CA MET A 96 6.68 -11.44 -5.94
C MET A 96 6.49 -12.94 -5.65
N GLY A 97 6.41 -13.77 -6.70
CA GLY A 97 6.37 -15.21 -6.61
C GLY A 97 7.60 -15.79 -5.90
N PHE A 98 8.79 -15.27 -6.22
CA PHE A 98 10.02 -15.60 -5.48
C PHE A 98 9.91 -15.24 -4.00
N GLY A 99 9.38 -14.06 -3.66
CA GLY A 99 9.15 -13.65 -2.28
C GLY A 99 8.15 -14.56 -1.53
N ILE A 100 7.07 -14.96 -2.20
CA ILE A 100 6.07 -15.90 -1.63
C ILE A 100 6.70 -17.27 -1.39
N TYR A 101 7.48 -17.79 -2.33
CA TYR A 101 8.09 -19.13 -2.23
C TYR A 101 9.19 -19.18 -1.17
N THR A 102 10.08 -18.18 -1.14
CA THR A 102 11.19 -18.11 -0.19
C THR A 102 10.80 -17.59 1.20
N GLY A 103 9.63 -16.94 1.30
CA GLY A 103 9.20 -16.22 2.48
C GLY A 103 9.91 -14.86 2.67
N TYR A 104 10.75 -14.44 1.72
CA TYR A 104 11.42 -13.14 1.78
C TYR A 104 10.48 -12.00 1.36
N PRO A 105 10.38 -10.89 2.12
CA PRO A 105 9.48 -9.78 1.80
C PRO A 105 10.03 -8.93 0.64
N VAL A 106 9.70 -9.32 -0.60
CA VAL A 106 10.08 -8.57 -1.80
C VAL A 106 9.31 -7.25 -1.86
N PRO A 107 9.97 -6.11 -2.16
CA PRO A 107 9.31 -4.82 -2.27
C PRO A 107 8.55 -4.69 -3.59
N ALA A 108 7.27 -5.07 -3.60
CA ALA A 108 6.43 -5.09 -4.80
C ALA A 108 6.48 -3.79 -5.63
N ALA A 109 6.37 -2.63 -4.98
CA ALA A 109 6.47 -1.34 -5.67
C ALA A 109 7.80 -1.13 -6.42
N PHE A 110 8.92 -1.64 -5.90
CA PHE A 110 10.24 -1.52 -6.55
C PHE A 110 10.31 -2.46 -7.75
N ALA A 111 9.82 -3.70 -7.58
CA ALA A 111 9.78 -4.69 -8.65
C ALA A 111 8.91 -4.21 -9.82
N THR A 112 7.66 -3.80 -9.55
CA THR A 112 6.73 -3.30 -10.58
C THR A 112 7.22 -2.00 -11.21
N THR A 113 7.54 -0.99 -10.42
CA THR A 113 8.00 0.32 -10.96
C THR A 113 9.24 0.13 -11.82
N GLY A 114 10.22 -0.65 -11.36
CA GLY A 114 11.41 -0.92 -12.14
C GLY A 114 11.11 -1.69 -13.43
N ALA A 115 10.28 -2.74 -13.38
CA ALA A 115 9.88 -3.48 -14.56
C ALA A 115 9.19 -2.58 -15.61
N MET A 116 8.29 -1.69 -15.18
CA MET A 116 7.60 -0.77 -16.07
C MET A 116 8.52 0.30 -16.66
N ILE A 117 9.47 0.82 -15.87
CA ILE A 117 10.52 1.71 -16.38
C ILE A 117 11.35 0.99 -17.45
N GLY A 118 11.84 -0.22 -17.16
CA GLY A 118 12.62 -1.02 -18.11
C GLY A 118 11.89 -1.28 -19.42
N VAL A 119 10.63 -1.71 -19.34
CA VAL A 119 9.78 -1.94 -20.51
C VAL A 119 9.56 -0.65 -21.31
N GLY A 120 9.24 0.47 -20.66
CA GLY A 120 8.98 1.71 -21.37
C GLY A 120 10.22 2.34 -22.01
N LEU A 121 11.40 2.17 -21.39
CA LEU A 121 12.67 2.52 -22.05
C LEU A 121 12.92 1.64 -23.27
N SER A 122 12.60 0.34 -23.20
CA SER A 122 12.74 -0.55 -24.36
C SER A 122 11.71 -0.29 -25.46
N LEU A 123 10.57 0.31 -25.13
CA LEU A 123 9.60 0.83 -26.10
C LEU A 123 10.11 2.09 -26.83
N GLY A 124 11.20 2.70 -26.37
CA GLY A 124 11.74 3.95 -26.91
C GLY A 124 11.19 5.21 -26.24
N GLY A 125 10.55 5.09 -25.07
CA GLY A 125 10.11 6.23 -24.28
C GLY A 125 11.24 6.90 -23.51
N ASP A 126 10.97 8.12 -23.06
CA ASP A 126 11.92 8.94 -22.30
C ASP A 126 11.71 8.79 -20.78
N PRO A 127 12.78 8.89 -19.97
CA PRO A 127 12.67 8.85 -18.52
C PRO A 127 11.88 10.06 -17.95
N ALA A 128 10.83 9.80 -17.17
CA ALA A 128 10.07 10.83 -16.46
C ALA A 128 10.83 11.33 -15.20
N PHE A 129 11.88 12.13 -15.38
CA PHE A 129 12.82 12.51 -14.32
C PHE A 129 12.16 13.24 -13.13
N ASP A 130 11.11 14.04 -13.35
CA ASP A 130 10.39 14.70 -12.23
C ASP A 130 9.69 13.66 -11.35
N THR A 131 8.96 12.72 -11.96
CA THR A 131 8.33 11.60 -11.25
C THR A 131 9.38 10.77 -10.51
N TYR A 132 10.51 10.46 -11.15
CA TYR A 132 11.56 9.66 -10.53
C TYR A 132 12.17 10.35 -9.32
N ARG A 133 12.40 11.67 -9.39
CA ARG A 133 12.89 12.45 -8.26
C ARG A 133 11.92 12.38 -7.09
N ARG A 134 10.61 12.50 -7.33
CA ARG A 134 9.57 12.40 -6.28
C ARG A 134 9.55 11.00 -5.66
N ILE A 135 9.51 9.94 -6.48
CA ILE A 135 9.47 8.55 -6.02
C ILE A 135 10.73 8.21 -5.19
N VAL A 136 11.92 8.48 -5.74
CA VAL A 136 13.20 8.15 -5.07
C VAL A 136 13.36 8.94 -3.78
N THR A 137 13.02 10.24 -3.77
CA THR A 137 13.07 11.06 -2.56
C THR A 137 12.14 10.50 -1.49
N PHE A 138 10.90 10.16 -1.84
CA PHE A 138 9.95 9.57 -0.91
C PHE A 138 10.47 8.23 -0.37
N TRP A 139 10.90 7.32 -1.24
CA TRP A 139 11.43 6.01 -0.85
C TRP A 139 12.67 6.11 0.05
N ALA A 140 13.56 7.06 -0.21
CA ALA A 140 14.73 7.30 0.64
C ALA A 140 14.35 7.82 2.03
N LEU A 141 13.29 8.64 2.12
CA LEU A 141 12.79 9.19 3.38
C LEU A 141 11.96 8.19 4.19
N VAL A 142 11.36 7.17 3.57
CA VAL A 142 10.50 6.19 4.26
C VAL A 142 11.22 5.51 5.45
N PRO A 143 12.43 4.93 5.31
CA PRO A 143 13.07 4.26 6.44
C PRO A 143 13.36 5.16 7.65
N PRO A 144 14.01 6.33 7.51
CA PRO A 144 14.28 7.20 8.66
C PRO A 144 13.00 7.80 9.25
N VAL A 145 12.01 8.17 8.42
CA VAL A 145 10.76 8.76 8.92
C VAL A 145 9.90 7.71 9.62
N SER A 146 9.69 6.54 9.01
CA SER A 146 8.92 5.44 9.61
C SER A 146 9.58 4.95 10.90
N GLY A 147 10.89 4.70 10.87
CA GLY A 147 11.64 4.26 12.04
C GLY A 147 11.65 5.32 13.15
N GLY A 148 11.84 6.60 12.80
CA GLY A 148 11.84 7.71 13.76
C GLY A 148 10.48 7.90 14.44
N LEU A 149 9.40 7.95 13.65
CA LEU A 149 8.04 8.04 14.19
C LEU A 149 7.68 6.82 15.05
N ALA A 150 8.11 5.62 14.65
CA ALA A 150 7.88 4.42 15.45
C ALA A 150 8.68 4.42 16.75
N TYR A 151 9.92 4.90 16.74
CA TYR A 151 10.72 5.11 17.94
C TYR A 151 10.05 6.08 18.92
N LEU A 152 9.59 7.24 18.42
CA LEU A 152 8.90 8.24 19.24
C LEU A 152 7.59 7.71 19.81
N THR A 153 6.80 7.02 18.99
CA THR A 153 5.53 6.41 19.42
C THR A 153 5.78 5.32 20.46
N ALA A 154 6.81 4.49 20.28
CA ALA A 154 7.17 3.46 21.24
C ALA A 154 7.65 4.07 22.57
N LYS A 155 8.43 5.16 22.52
CA LYS A 155 8.87 5.89 23.72
C LYS A 155 7.68 6.51 24.46
N LEU A 156 6.71 7.07 23.75
CA LEU A 156 5.47 7.58 24.32
C LEU A 156 4.66 6.48 25.00
N LEU A 157 4.50 5.31 24.36
CA LEU A 157 3.76 4.19 24.93
C LEU A 157 4.47 3.52 26.12
N ARG A 158 5.78 3.74 26.29
CA ARG A 158 6.57 3.21 27.40
C ARG A 158 6.66 4.14 28.60
N ARG A 159 6.14 5.35 28.50
CA ARG A 159 6.14 6.32 29.59
C ARG A 159 5.17 5.87 30.69
N ASP A 160 5.69 5.68 31.90
CA ASP A 160 4.88 5.27 33.06
C ASP A 160 3.94 6.39 33.55
N ASP A 161 4.27 7.64 33.24
CA ASP A 161 3.46 8.83 33.52
C ASP A 161 2.21 8.95 32.64
N ILE A 162 2.13 8.19 31.54
CA ILE A 162 1.01 8.28 30.59
C ILE A 162 0.25 6.95 30.56
N PRO A 163 -0.98 6.90 31.10
CA PRO A 163 -1.74 5.66 31.13
C PRO A 163 -2.16 5.24 29.71
N GLU A 164 -2.26 3.92 29.48
CA GLU A 164 -2.70 3.36 28.19
C GLU A 164 -4.12 3.82 27.80
N THR A 165 -4.95 4.17 28.79
CA THR A 165 -6.29 4.73 28.62
C THR A 165 -6.31 6.15 28.03
N VAL A 166 -5.13 6.75 27.84
CA VAL A 166 -4.92 8.04 27.16
C VAL A 166 -4.04 7.83 25.93
N ALA A 167 -2.90 7.16 26.07
CA ALA A 167 -1.95 7.01 24.97
C ALA A 167 -2.53 6.28 23.74
N ILE A 168 -3.25 5.16 23.95
CA ILE A 168 -3.84 4.39 22.85
C ILE A 168 -4.99 5.16 22.18
N PRO A 169 -5.93 5.77 22.93
CA PRO A 169 -6.94 6.65 22.34
C PRO A 169 -6.37 7.84 21.55
N LEU A 170 -5.24 8.43 21.96
CA LEU A 170 -4.59 9.50 21.19
C LEU A 170 -4.08 8.98 19.84
N LEU A 171 -3.53 7.77 19.79
CA LEU A 171 -3.16 7.15 18.51
C LEU A 171 -4.41 6.87 17.66
N ALA A 172 -5.50 6.44 18.28
CA ALA A 172 -6.78 6.26 17.59
C ALA A 172 -7.35 7.58 17.05
N SER A 173 -7.11 8.71 17.71
CA SER A 173 -7.56 10.02 17.22
C SER A 173 -6.79 10.43 15.96
N ILE A 174 -5.47 10.19 15.92
CA ILE A 174 -4.66 10.43 14.72
C ILE A 174 -5.16 9.57 13.56
N VAL A 175 -5.35 8.27 13.80
CA VAL A 175 -5.87 7.33 12.78
C VAL A 175 -7.27 7.77 12.31
N GLY A 176 -8.15 8.15 13.23
CA GLY A 176 -9.50 8.63 12.91
C GLY A 176 -9.51 9.90 12.06
N GLY A 177 -8.66 10.87 12.39
CA GLY A 177 -8.51 12.09 11.58
C GLY A 177 -8.02 11.79 10.16
N ILE A 178 -7.07 10.87 10.01
CA ILE A 178 -6.60 10.43 8.69
C ILE A 178 -7.71 9.71 7.92
N VAL A 179 -8.50 8.85 8.57
CA VAL A 179 -9.64 8.15 7.95
C VAL A 179 -10.63 9.12 7.33
N ALA A 180 -10.89 10.27 7.97
CA ALA A 180 -11.78 11.30 7.42
C ALA A 180 -11.28 11.90 6.09
N ASN A 181 -9.96 11.85 5.86
CA ASN A 181 -9.27 12.47 4.72
C ASN A 181 -8.77 11.44 3.69
N ILE A 182 -9.13 10.16 3.83
CA ILE A 182 -8.85 9.14 2.81
C ILE A 182 -9.59 9.54 1.53
N GLN A 183 -8.85 9.69 0.43
CA GLN A 183 -9.41 9.97 -0.89
C GLN A 183 -10.01 8.69 -1.48
N LEU A 184 -11.30 8.74 -1.81
CA LEU A 184 -12.08 7.61 -2.31
C LEU A 184 -12.79 8.01 -3.62
N GLY A 185 -12.69 7.17 -4.64
CA GLY A 185 -13.34 7.37 -5.94
C GLY A 185 -14.85 7.09 -5.97
N ILE A 186 -15.41 6.57 -4.87
CA ILE A 186 -16.86 6.37 -4.71
C ILE A 186 -17.56 7.60 -4.12
N ILE A 187 -16.80 8.55 -3.55
CA ILE A 187 -17.36 9.78 -3.00
C ILE A 187 -17.51 10.77 -4.16
N PRO A 188 -18.68 11.43 -4.30
CA PRO A 188 -18.88 12.44 -5.34
C PRO A 188 -17.81 13.53 -5.23
N SER A 189 -17.03 13.70 -6.31
CA SER A 189 -15.93 14.65 -6.37
C SER A 189 -16.31 15.92 -7.15
N PRO A 190 -15.70 17.07 -6.82
CA PRO A 190 -15.83 18.29 -7.62
C PRO A 190 -15.37 18.10 -9.06
N THR A 191 -15.84 18.95 -9.97
CA THR A 191 -15.42 18.91 -11.39
C THR A 191 -13.90 19.02 -11.52
N GLY A 192 -13.27 17.99 -12.07
CA GLY A 192 -11.82 17.91 -12.28
C GLY A 192 -11.06 17.08 -11.24
N ALA A 193 -11.70 16.60 -10.17
CA ALA A 193 -11.09 15.70 -9.20
C ALA A 193 -11.55 14.24 -9.42
N ALA A 194 -10.62 13.29 -9.40
CA ALA A 194 -10.93 11.86 -9.59
C ALA A 194 -11.37 11.14 -8.31
N GLN A 195 -11.05 11.69 -7.14
CA GLN A 195 -11.37 11.13 -5.83
C GLN A 195 -11.66 12.28 -4.86
N GLU A 196 -12.47 11.99 -3.84
CA GLU A 196 -12.78 12.95 -2.79
C GLU A 196 -12.77 12.25 -1.42
N SER A 197 -12.55 13.02 -0.36
CA SER A 197 -12.58 12.51 1.01
C SER A 197 -13.94 12.75 1.67
N VAL A 198 -14.23 12.03 2.76
CA VAL A 198 -15.45 12.29 3.54
C VAL A 198 -15.43 13.72 4.10
N ALA A 199 -14.28 14.18 4.58
CA ALA A 199 -14.12 15.53 5.10
C ALA A 199 -14.35 16.60 4.03
N GLY A 200 -13.80 16.41 2.82
CA GLY A 200 -13.98 17.32 1.69
C GLY A 200 -15.42 17.31 1.15
N PHE A 201 -16.05 16.14 1.04
CA PHE A 201 -17.44 16.05 0.62
C PHE A 201 -18.39 16.74 1.60
N VAL A 202 -18.24 16.49 2.90
CA VAL A 202 -19.06 17.15 3.93
C VAL A 202 -18.80 18.65 3.94
N SER A 203 -17.54 19.10 3.81
CA SER A 203 -17.25 20.53 3.76
C SER A 203 -17.84 21.22 2.53
N GLY A 204 -17.88 20.55 1.38
CA GLY A 204 -18.53 21.04 0.17
C GLY A 204 -20.05 21.24 0.29
N THR A 205 -20.71 20.61 1.27
CA THR A 205 -22.14 20.85 1.57
C THR A 205 -22.39 22.06 2.48
N LEU A 206 -21.33 22.61 3.07
CA LEU A 206 -21.39 23.73 4.00
C LEU A 206 -20.95 25.03 3.30
N PRO A 207 -21.33 26.21 3.82
CA PRO A 207 -20.83 27.47 3.31
C PRO A 207 -19.30 27.50 3.37
N ALA A 208 -18.66 27.86 2.25
CA ALA A 208 -17.21 27.91 2.15
C ALA A 208 -16.63 28.90 3.17
N LEU A 209 -15.94 28.37 4.18
CA LEU A 209 -15.26 29.13 5.22
C LEU A 209 -13.78 28.78 5.15
N THR A 210 -13.03 29.58 4.41
CA THR A 210 -11.58 29.42 4.28
C THR A 210 -10.86 30.47 5.12
N VAL A 211 -9.89 30.03 5.92
CA VAL A 211 -8.99 30.91 6.66
C VAL A 211 -7.56 30.50 6.33
N ALA A 212 -6.77 31.46 5.82
CA ALA A 212 -5.40 31.23 5.36
C ALA A 212 -5.28 30.08 4.33
N GLY A 213 -6.28 29.89 3.47
CA GLY A 213 -6.30 28.83 2.46
C GLY A 213 -6.68 27.44 2.98
N ILE A 214 -7.04 27.31 4.25
CA ILE A 214 -7.52 26.06 4.85
C ILE A 214 -9.04 26.11 4.96
N ASP A 215 -9.70 25.07 4.43
CA ASP A 215 -11.14 24.87 4.64
C ASP A 215 -11.41 24.47 6.10
N ILE A 216 -12.02 25.39 6.85
CA ILE A 216 -12.32 25.19 8.26
C ILE A 216 -13.28 24.01 8.43
N ALA A 217 -14.23 23.82 7.52
CA ALA A 217 -15.21 22.74 7.63
C ALA A 217 -14.52 21.37 7.49
N THR A 218 -13.55 21.23 6.57
CA THR A 218 -12.73 20.01 6.48
C THR A 218 -11.96 19.74 7.77
N VAL A 219 -11.37 20.78 8.38
CA VAL A 219 -10.67 20.66 9.67
C VAL A 219 -11.63 20.23 10.78
N VAL A 220 -12.82 20.82 10.86
CA VAL A 220 -13.84 20.46 11.85
C VAL A 220 -14.27 19.01 11.70
N VAL A 221 -14.59 18.55 10.48
CA VAL A 221 -14.96 17.15 10.22
C VAL A 221 -13.82 16.20 10.61
N THR A 222 -12.58 16.57 10.27
CA THR A 222 -11.38 15.81 10.65
C THR A 222 -11.24 15.68 12.17
N LEU A 223 -11.41 16.80 12.90
CA LEU A 223 -11.35 16.83 14.36
C LEU A 223 -12.51 16.05 15.00
N LEU A 224 -13.71 16.06 14.40
CA LEU A 224 -14.84 15.25 14.85
C LEU A 224 -14.55 13.76 14.75
N PHE A 225 -14.03 13.28 13.60
CA PHE A 225 -13.61 11.90 13.45
C PHE A 225 -12.51 11.51 14.44
N ALA A 226 -11.51 12.38 14.63
CA ALA A 226 -10.46 12.18 15.64
C ALA A 226 -11.04 12.07 17.05
N ALA A 227 -11.96 12.95 17.44
CA ALA A 227 -12.61 12.96 18.74
C ALA A 227 -13.51 11.74 18.98
N VAL A 228 -14.25 11.31 17.95
CA VAL A 228 -15.09 10.10 18.01
C VAL A 228 -14.22 8.86 18.20
N SER A 229 -13.17 8.69 17.39
CA SER A 229 -12.23 7.58 17.52
C SER A 229 -11.55 7.55 18.89
N PHE A 230 -11.11 8.70 19.39
CA PHE A 230 -10.57 8.85 20.74
C PHE A 230 -11.58 8.36 21.78
N ARG A 231 -12.82 8.86 21.74
CA ARG A 231 -13.85 8.56 22.74
C ARG A 231 -14.24 7.08 22.71
N LEU A 232 -14.36 6.47 21.53
CA LEU A 232 -14.72 5.06 21.38
C LEU A 232 -13.64 4.14 21.97
N ILE A 233 -12.37 4.37 21.62
CA ILE A 233 -11.26 3.56 22.16
C ILE A 233 -11.04 3.86 23.64
N ARG A 234 -11.16 5.11 24.08
CA ARG A 234 -11.06 5.47 25.51
C ARG A 234 -12.10 4.73 26.34
N ARG A 235 -13.37 4.72 25.92
CA ARG A 235 -14.43 3.95 26.60
C ARG A 235 -14.09 2.47 26.73
N ARG A 236 -13.55 1.85 25.68
CA ARG A 236 -13.14 0.44 25.70
C ARG A 236 -11.95 0.20 26.63
N THR A 237 -10.91 1.04 26.56
CA THR A 237 -9.72 0.92 27.42
C THR A 237 -10.02 1.15 28.91
N GLN A 238 -10.96 2.04 29.23
CA GLN A 238 -11.40 2.29 30.61
C GLN A 238 -12.19 1.10 31.18
N ALA A 239 -12.98 0.41 30.35
CA ALA A 239 -13.67 -0.81 30.77
C ALA A 239 -12.70 -1.99 30.93
N SER A 240 -11.71 -2.11 30.04
CA SER A 240 -10.62 -3.08 30.13
C SER A 240 -9.52 -2.69 29.17
N ILE A 241 -8.31 -2.52 29.70
CA ILE A 241 -7.13 -2.17 28.91
C ILE A 241 -6.93 -3.19 27.78
N ASP A 242 -6.88 -4.48 28.11
CA ASP A 242 -6.70 -5.58 27.13
C ASP A 242 -7.76 -5.54 26.01
N LYS A 243 -9.04 -5.42 26.36
CA LYS A 243 -10.12 -5.32 25.35
C LYS A 243 -9.97 -4.07 24.49
N GLY A 244 -9.61 -2.93 25.09
CA GLY A 244 -9.40 -1.68 24.37
C GLY A 244 -8.24 -1.77 23.38
N VAL A 245 -7.12 -2.35 23.80
CA VAL A 245 -5.93 -2.54 22.96
C VAL A 245 -6.22 -3.50 21.79
N LYS A 246 -6.84 -4.65 22.07
CA LYS A 246 -7.25 -5.62 21.04
C LYS A 246 -8.21 -5.02 20.02
N THR A 247 -9.19 -4.23 20.49
CA THR A 247 -10.13 -3.52 19.62
C THR A 247 -9.38 -2.53 18.71
N PHE A 248 -8.48 -1.74 19.28
CA PHE A 248 -7.68 -0.78 18.52
C PHE A 248 -6.79 -1.47 17.47
N LEU A 249 -6.14 -2.58 17.81
CA LEU A 249 -5.32 -3.35 16.87
C LEU A 249 -6.13 -3.92 15.70
N ILE A 250 -7.33 -4.43 15.95
CA ILE A 250 -8.22 -4.92 14.88
C ILE A 250 -8.63 -3.76 13.97
N VAL A 251 -9.08 -2.64 14.53
CA VAL A 251 -9.50 -1.46 13.75
C VAL A 251 -8.34 -0.88 12.94
N LEU A 252 -7.17 -0.70 13.57
CA LEU A 252 -5.98 -0.20 12.88
C LEU A 252 -5.55 -1.17 11.78
N GLY A 253 -5.47 -2.47 12.06
CA GLY A 253 -5.17 -3.49 11.06
C GLY A 253 -6.15 -3.48 9.89
N SER A 254 -7.45 -3.29 10.18
CA SER A 254 -8.51 -3.18 9.16
C SER A 254 -8.30 -1.99 8.23
N VAL A 255 -8.08 -0.79 8.78
CA VAL A 255 -7.89 0.41 7.98
C VAL A 255 -6.60 0.32 7.17
N VAL A 256 -5.52 -0.18 7.76
CA VAL A 256 -4.24 -0.35 7.03
C VAL A 256 -4.35 -1.42 5.94
N ALA A 257 -5.07 -2.53 6.16
CA ALA A 257 -5.31 -3.53 5.13
C ALA A 257 -6.13 -2.97 3.95
N PHE A 258 -7.14 -2.14 4.25
CA PHE A 258 -7.87 -1.40 3.22
C PHE A 258 -6.93 -0.52 2.39
N SER A 259 -6.13 0.32 3.04
CA SER A 259 -5.15 1.18 2.37
C SER A 259 -4.10 0.42 1.58
N SER A 260 -3.68 -0.74 2.09
CA SER A 260 -2.78 -1.63 1.37
C SER A 260 -3.40 -2.12 0.08
N GLY A 261 -4.66 -2.57 0.12
CA GLY A 261 -5.38 -2.95 -1.10
C GLY A 261 -5.46 -1.83 -2.14
N GLY A 262 -5.80 -0.61 -1.71
CA GLY A 262 -5.83 0.58 -2.56
C GLY A 262 -4.47 0.87 -3.18
N SER A 263 -3.40 0.82 -2.40
CA SER A 263 -2.05 1.06 -2.93
C SER A 263 -1.59 -0.04 -3.87
N GLN A 264 -1.84 -1.31 -3.56
CA GLN A 264 -1.27 -2.43 -4.31
C GLN A 264 -1.99 -2.67 -5.62
N VAL A 265 -3.30 -2.43 -5.71
CA VAL A 265 -4.03 -2.70 -6.96
C VAL A 265 -3.46 -1.91 -8.14
N GLY A 266 -3.05 -0.65 -7.91
CA GLY A 266 -2.46 0.21 -8.93
C GLY A 266 -1.18 -0.37 -9.55
N LEU A 267 -0.42 -1.18 -8.80
CA LEU A 267 0.76 -1.87 -9.34
C LEU A 267 0.39 -2.95 -10.36
N ALA A 268 -0.78 -3.58 -10.23
CA ALA A 268 -1.24 -4.62 -11.14
C ALA A 268 -2.07 -4.05 -12.29
N THR A 269 -2.82 -2.98 -12.04
CA THR A 269 -3.78 -2.41 -13.00
C THR A 269 -3.18 -1.28 -13.81
N GLY A 270 -2.26 -0.50 -13.25
CA GLY A 270 -1.67 0.67 -13.91
C GLY A 270 -1.21 0.41 -15.34
N PRO A 271 -0.40 -0.64 -15.60
CA PRO A 271 0.09 -0.95 -16.95
C PRO A 271 -1.00 -1.26 -17.99
N LEU A 272 -2.23 -1.55 -17.56
CA LEU A 272 -3.37 -1.84 -18.42
C LEU A 272 -4.29 -0.63 -18.63
N GLU A 273 -4.04 0.51 -17.97
CA GLU A 273 -4.97 1.65 -18.03
C GLU A 273 -5.20 2.17 -19.44
N ASN A 274 -4.13 2.34 -20.22
CA ASN A 274 -4.24 2.80 -21.61
C ASN A 274 -5.07 1.83 -22.45
N ILE A 275 -4.81 0.53 -22.33
CA ILE A 275 -5.53 -0.53 -23.06
C ILE A 275 -7.02 -0.50 -22.70
N TYR A 276 -7.35 -0.46 -21.40
CA TYR A 276 -8.75 -0.53 -20.96
C TYR A 276 -9.52 0.75 -21.26
N ARG A 277 -8.93 1.93 -21.04
CA ARG A 277 -9.63 3.21 -21.21
C ARG A 277 -9.61 3.69 -22.65
N ALA A 278 -8.43 3.73 -23.29
CA ALA A 278 -8.28 4.33 -24.62
C ALA A 278 -8.62 3.35 -25.74
N GLU A 279 -8.23 2.08 -25.62
CA GLU A 279 -8.42 1.10 -26.71
C GLU A 279 -9.76 0.35 -26.60
N LEU A 280 -10.15 -0.08 -25.38
CA LEU A 280 -11.40 -0.82 -25.16
C LEU A 280 -12.60 0.06 -24.79
N GLY A 281 -12.38 1.33 -24.43
CA GLY A 281 -13.44 2.25 -24.00
C GLY A 281 -14.14 1.85 -22.69
N LEU A 282 -13.48 1.06 -21.84
CA LEU A 282 -14.01 0.57 -20.58
C LEU A 282 -13.73 1.54 -19.42
N PRO A 283 -14.64 1.64 -18.43
CA PRO A 283 -14.42 2.47 -17.26
C PRO A 283 -13.32 1.88 -16.35
N ALA A 284 -12.52 2.73 -15.71
CA ALA A 284 -11.45 2.29 -14.80
C ALA A 284 -11.91 1.35 -13.69
N ILE A 285 -13.15 1.50 -13.22
CA ILE A 285 -13.74 0.62 -12.22
C ILE A 285 -13.70 -0.86 -12.65
N ALA A 286 -13.81 -1.16 -13.95
CA ALA A 286 -13.73 -2.53 -14.45
C ALA A 286 -12.35 -3.14 -14.22
N LEU A 287 -11.30 -2.35 -14.44
CA LEU A 287 -9.92 -2.76 -14.22
C LEU A 287 -9.58 -2.85 -12.73
N LEU A 288 -10.05 -1.90 -11.92
CA LEU A 288 -9.91 -1.96 -10.46
C LEU A 288 -10.68 -3.15 -9.87
N ALA A 289 -11.82 -3.53 -10.43
CA ALA A 289 -12.57 -4.72 -10.02
C ALA A 289 -11.84 -6.03 -10.32
N LEU A 290 -11.20 -6.12 -11.49
CA LEU A 290 -10.31 -7.24 -11.83
C LEU A 290 -9.17 -7.36 -10.80
N GLY A 291 -8.49 -6.24 -10.53
CA GLY A 291 -7.40 -6.19 -9.56
C GLY A 291 -7.87 -6.51 -8.13
N ALA A 292 -9.03 -6.01 -7.72
CA ALA A 292 -9.63 -6.30 -6.42
C ALA A 292 -9.98 -7.79 -6.27
N ALA A 293 -10.51 -8.44 -7.31
CA ALA A 293 -10.77 -9.87 -7.33
C ALA A 293 -9.48 -10.71 -7.22
N GLY A 294 -8.42 -10.28 -7.93
CA GLY A 294 -7.09 -10.88 -7.80
C GLY A 294 -6.55 -10.74 -6.37
N ILE A 295 -6.59 -9.53 -5.80
CA ILE A 295 -6.17 -9.28 -4.41
C ILE A 295 -6.96 -10.12 -3.40
N LEU A 296 -8.29 -10.20 -3.54
CA LEU A 296 -9.18 -10.97 -2.67
C LEU A 296 -8.79 -12.45 -2.66
N SER A 297 -8.70 -13.05 -3.85
CA SER A 297 -8.35 -14.46 -4.02
C SER A 297 -6.91 -14.75 -3.56
N GLY A 298 -5.97 -13.86 -3.86
CA GLY A 298 -4.59 -13.94 -3.40
C GLY A 298 -4.47 -13.90 -1.87
N ALA A 299 -5.18 -12.98 -1.23
CA ALA A 299 -5.21 -12.90 0.23
C ALA A 299 -5.78 -14.18 0.85
N TRP A 300 -6.87 -14.73 0.34
CA TRP A 300 -7.48 -15.93 0.92
C TRP A 300 -6.64 -17.20 0.71
N MET A 301 -5.95 -17.32 -0.43
CA MET A 301 -5.16 -18.51 -0.76
C MET A 301 -3.72 -18.45 -0.22
N GLY A 302 -3.11 -17.26 -0.17
CA GLY A 302 -1.69 -17.08 0.14
C GLY A 302 -1.36 -16.44 1.48
N ALA A 303 -2.23 -15.56 2.01
CA ALA A 303 -1.95 -14.81 3.25
C ALA A 303 -1.70 -15.68 4.50
N PRO A 304 -2.40 -16.82 4.75
CA PRO A 304 -2.27 -17.54 6.02
C PRO A 304 -0.84 -17.94 6.38
N ARG A 305 -0.01 -18.32 5.40
CA ARG A 305 1.39 -18.72 5.63
C ARG A 305 2.25 -17.52 6.06
N LEU A 306 2.16 -16.42 5.33
CA LEU A 306 2.88 -15.17 5.62
C LEU A 306 2.41 -14.51 6.91
N LEU A 307 1.10 -14.54 7.20
CA LEU A 307 0.52 -14.04 8.44
C LEU A 307 1.10 -14.76 9.66
N GLN A 308 1.23 -16.08 9.62
CA GLN A 308 1.80 -16.84 10.75
C GLN A 308 3.27 -16.53 10.97
N ALA A 309 4.05 -16.37 9.90
CA ALA A 309 5.47 -16.03 10.01
C ALA A 309 5.66 -14.63 10.61
N THR A 310 4.99 -13.63 10.03
CA THR A 310 5.09 -12.23 10.48
C THR A 310 4.48 -12.03 11.87
N SER A 311 3.35 -12.66 12.21
CA SER A 311 2.73 -12.49 13.52
C SER A 311 3.61 -13.00 14.66
N ARG A 312 4.44 -14.02 14.42
CA ARG A 312 5.41 -14.52 15.42
C ARG A 312 6.47 -13.47 15.76
N GLU A 313 6.99 -12.77 14.75
CA GLU A 313 7.94 -11.67 14.95
C GLU A 313 7.29 -10.53 15.75
N TYR A 314 6.05 -10.17 15.42
CA TYR A 314 5.29 -9.16 16.15
C TYR A 314 4.93 -9.55 17.58
N ALA A 315 4.62 -10.82 17.83
CA ALA A 315 4.36 -11.33 19.17
C ALA A 315 5.59 -11.17 20.07
N GLN A 316 6.80 -11.37 19.52
CA GLN A 316 8.06 -11.18 20.24
C GLN A 316 8.38 -9.71 20.52
N LEU A 317 7.94 -8.78 19.67
CA LEU A 317 8.04 -7.34 19.93
C LEU A 317 7.08 -6.90 21.04
N GLY A 318 5.98 -7.60 21.27
CA GLY A 318 4.99 -7.18 22.27
C GLY A 318 4.17 -5.97 21.82
N ILE A 319 2.99 -5.86 22.42
CA ILE A 319 1.86 -5.10 21.89
C ILE A 319 2.16 -3.61 21.66
N ARG A 320 2.78 -2.93 22.63
CA ARG A 320 3.10 -1.50 22.54
C ARG A 320 4.04 -1.19 21.37
N ARG A 321 5.04 -2.04 21.12
CA ARG A 321 5.98 -1.87 20.00
C ARG A 321 5.31 -2.15 18.65
N SER A 322 4.41 -3.12 18.60
CA SER A 322 3.64 -3.43 17.39
C SER A 322 2.71 -2.29 16.99
N ILE A 323 2.03 -1.66 17.96
CA ILE A 323 1.24 -0.43 17.73
C ILE A 323 2.15 0.69 17.22
N ALA A 324 3.29 0.90 17.87
CA ALA A 324 4.23 1.93 17.50
C ALA A 324 4.82 1.77 16.09
N ALA A 325 4.93 0.54 15.58
CA ALA A 325 5.35 0.29 14.21
C ALA A 325 4.22 0.54 13.19
N LEU A 326 2.98 0.19 13.53
CA LEU A 326 1.86 0.17 12.58
C LEU A 326 1.23 1.55 12.35
N VAL A 327 1.09 2.38 13.39
CA VAL A 327 0.47 3.72 13.26
C VAL A 327 1.30 4.64 12.33
N PRO A 328 2.62 4.82 12.50
CA PRO A 328 3.42 5.57 11.54
C PRO A 328 3.37 5.00 10.13
N GLY A 329 3.31 3.67 10.03
CA GLY A 329 3.21 3.03 8.73
C GLY A 329 1.92 3.38 7.99
N PHE A 330 0.81 3.48 8.72
CA PHE A 330 -0.45 3.98 8.17
C PHE A 330 -0.35 5.44 7.69
N ILE A 331 0.27 6.33 8.49
CA ILE A 331 0.44 7.74 8.16
C ILE A 331 1.22 7.88 6.84
N ILE A 332 2.35 7.21 6.74
CA ILE A 332 3.23 7.25 5.56
C ILE A 332 2.52 6.63 4.35
N ALA A 333 1.79 5.53 4.55
CA ALA A 333 1.04 4.91 3.48
C ALA A 333 -0.04 5.82 2.90
N GLN A 334 -0.81 6.50 3.75
CA GLN A 334 -1.82 7.44 3.29
C GLN A 334 -1.19 8.64 2.58
N LEU A 335 -0.10 9.19 3.11
CA LEU A 335 0.62 10.25 2.42
C LEU A 335 1.08 9.81 1.02
N ALA A 336 1.66 8.62 0.89
CA ALA A 336 2.08 8.09 -0.40
C ALA A 336 0.92 7.97 -1.39
N ILE A 337 -0.21 7.41 -0.96
CA ILE A 337 -1.40 7.25 -1.79
C ILE A 337 -1.94 8.61 -2.25
N THR A 338 -1.99 9.61 -1.36
CA THR A 338 -2.41 10.97 -1.72
C THR A 338 -1.47 11.65 -2.70
N LEU A 339 -0.19 11.29 -2.69
CA LEU A 339 0.82 11.80 -3.63
C LEU A 339 0.92 10.94 -4.91
N GLY A 340 0.13 9.87 -5.03
CA GLY A 340 0.22 8.91 -6.13
C GLY A 340 1.51 8.06 -6.14
N ILE A 341 2.32 8.10 -5.08
CA ILE A 341 3.63 7.46 -5.07
C ILE A 341 3.46 5.96 -4.80
N PRO A 342 3.93 5.07 -5.70
CA PRO A 342 3.94 3.63 -5.45
C PRO A 342 4.79 3.29 -4.23
N ILE A 343 4.27 2.51 -3.28
CA ILE A 343 5.00 2.17 -2.05
C ILE A 343 4.95 0.69 -1.70
N SER A 344 5.96 0.23 -0.97
CA SER A 344 5.97 -1.10 -0.37
C SER A 344 5.63 -1.01 1.12
N PHE A 345 4.48 -1.58 1.50
CA PHE A 345 4.09 -1.71 2.91
C PHE A 345 5.12 -2.49 3.73
N ASN A 346 5.75 -3.51 3.14
CA ASN A 346 6.83 -4.26 3.79
C ASN A 346 7.97 -3.32 4.22
N ASN A 347 8.39 -2.39 3.35
CA ASN A 347 9.48 -1.46 3.65
C ASN A 347 9.12 -0.52 4.80
N ILE A 348 7.92 0.06 4.75
CA ILE A 348 7.40 0.95 5.79
C ILE A 348 7.35 0.22 7.13
N ILE A 349 6.83 -1.01 7.13
CA ILE A 349 6.65 -1.85 8.31
C ILE A 349 7.98 -2.29 8.91
N ILE A 350 8.90 -2.83 8.09
CA ILE A 350 10.22 -3.27 8.56
C ILE A 350 10.95 -2.09 9.21
N SER A 351 10.88 -0.91 8.58
CA SER A 351 11.46 0.32 9.13
C SER A 351 10.83 0.72 10.47
N GLY A 352 9.50 0.61 10.59
CA GLY A 352 8.79 0.88 11.84
C GLY A 352 9.12 -0.14 12.94
N VAL A 353 9.26 -1.42 12.61
CA VAL A 353 9.67 -2.48 13.54
C VAL A 353 11.08 -2.24 14.05
N ILE A 354 12.01 -1.87 13.17
CA ILE A 354 13.38 -1.48 13.54
C ILE A 354 13.35 -0.30 14.52
N GLY A 355 12.63 0.78 14.19
CA GLY A 355 12.52 1.98 15.01
C GLY A 355 11.88 1.75 16.38
N GLY A 356 10.74 1.06 16.41
CA GLY A 356 10.05 0.68 17.65
C GLY A 356 10.87 -0.30 18.50
N GLY A 357 11.67 -1.15 17.87
CA GLY A 357 12.65 -2.03 18.53
C GLY A 357 13.72 -1.24 19.27
N LEU A 358 14.33 -0.23 18.61
CA LEU A 358 15.37 0.63 19.19
C LEU A 358 14.89 1.38 20.45
N ALA A 359 13.60 1.70 20.56
CA ALA A 359 13.02 2.33 21.75
C ALA A 359 13.08 1.44 23.01
N GLY A 360 13.27 0.12 22.85
CA GLY A 360 13.47 -0.81 23.95
C GLY A 360 14.90 -1.30 24.17
N GLY A 361 15.86 -0.75 23.43
CA GLY A 361 17.26 -1.15 23.43
C GLY A 361 17.73 -1.65 22.07
N SER A 362 19.04 -1.60 21.82
CA SER A 362 19.66 -2.01 20.54
C SER A 362 19.84 -3.52 20.37
N ALA A 363 19.63 -4.31 21.43
CA ALA A 363 19.94 -5.74 21.49
C ALA A 363 19.19 -6.63 20.48
N GLY A 364 18.16 -6.11 19.78
CA GLY A 364 17.41 -6.83 18.76
C GLY A 364 17.62 -6.36 17.31
N VAL A 365 18.39 -5.28 17.08
CA VAL A 365 18.47 -4.62 15.76
C VAL A 365 19.84 -4.84 15.13
N SER A 366 19.91 -5.74 14.15
CA SER A 366 21.16 -6.06 13.45
C SER A 366 21.41 -5.09 12.29
N ARG A 367 22.48 -4.29 12.38
CA ARG A 367 22.95 -3.43 11.28
C ARG A 367 23.21 -4.20 9.98
N ARG A 368 23.72 -5.43 10.08
CA ARG A 368 23.93 -6.33 8.93
C ARG A 368 22.62 -6.69 8.24
N LYS A 369 21.59 -7.06 9.00
CA LYS A 369 20.26 -7.38 8.43
C LYS A 369 19.65 -6.15 7.75
N ILE A 370 19.77 -4.97 8.36
CA ILE A 370 19.30 -3.70 7.76
C ILE A 370 20.01 -3.46 6.42
N GLY A 371 21.35 -3.53 6.39
CA GLY A 371 22.13 -3.33 5.17
C GLY A 371 21.77 -4.34 4.07
N PHE A 372 21.57 -5.61 4.43
CA PHE A 372 21.11 -6.64 3.50
C PHE A 372 19.72 -6.33 2.93
N THR A 373 18.78 -5.91 3.77
CA THR A 373 17.42 -5.54 3.34
C THR A 373 17.43 -4.32 2.40
N LEU A 374 18.17 -3.26 2.74
CA LEU A 374 18.29 -2.08 1.88
C LEU A 374 18.96 -2.42 0.55
N GLY A 375 20.04 -3.21 0.58
CA GLY A 375 20.73 -3.69 -0.61
C GLY A 375 19.81 -4.54 -1.50
N PHE A 376 19.00 -5.40 -0.90
CA PHE A 376 18.03 -6.21 -1.63
C PHE A 376 16.96 -5.36 -2.32
N TRP A 377 16.51 -4.25 -1.71
CA TRP A 377 15.55 -3.35 -2.36
C TRP A 377 16.14 -2.66 -3.58
N VAL A 378 17.36 -2.13 -3.47
CA VAL A 378 18.08 -1.51 -4.60
C VAL A 378 18.33 -2.53 -5.71
N LEU A 379 18.75 -3.75 -5.33
CA LEU A 379 18.96 -4.85 -6.27
C LEU A 379 17.66 -5.23 -6.98
N THR A 380 16.55 -5.32 -6.24
CA THR A 380 15.23 -5.64 -6.83
C THR A 380 14.85 -4.61 -7.89
N LEU A 381 15.02 -3.32 -7.59
CA LEU A 381 14.73 -2.24 -8.55
C LEU A 381 15.64 -2.32 -9.79
N GLY A 382 16.95 -2.43 -9.60
CA GLY A 382 17.90 -2.49 -10.73
C GLY A 382 17.68 -3.72 -11.60
N MET A 383 17.47 -4.89 -10.99
CA MET A 383 17.22 -6.13 -11.71
C MET A 383 15.86 -6.12 -12.41
N SER A 384 14.81 -5.54 -11.82
CA SER A 384 13.51 -5.47 -12.50
C SER A 384 13.53 -4.52 -13.69
N ILE A 385 14.27 -3.39 -13.62
CA ILE A 385 14.53 -2.52 -14.78
C ILE A 385 15.23 -3.31 -15.90
N LEU A 386 16.33 -3.98 -15.58
CA LEU A 386 17.12 -4.72 -16.57
C LEU A 386 16.29 -5.84 -17.21
N ILE A 387 15.63 -6.65 -16.40
CA ILE A 387 14.81 -7.78 -16.88
C ILE A 387 13.63 -7.26 -17.71
N GLY A 388 12.94 -6.21 -17.25
CA GLY A 388 11.82 -5.62 -17.99
C GLY A 388 12.24 -5.11 -19.37
N PHE A 389 13.39 -4.44 -19.46
CA PHE A 389 13.96 -3.94 -20.71
C PHE A 389 14.29 -5.09 -21.68
N GLU A 390 15.13 -6.04 -21.25
CA GLU A 390 15.60 -7.12 -22.12
C GLU A 390 14.49 -8.10 -22.51
N LEU A 391 13.57 -8.40 -21.58
CA LEU A 391 12.46 -9.30 -21.87
C LEU A 391 11.48 -8.69 -22.86
N TYR A 392 11.23 -7.37 -22.80
CA TYR A 392 10.38 -6.70 -23.79
C TYR A 392 11.02 -6.75 -25.16
N ARG A 393 12.31 -6.40 -25.25
CA ARG A 393 13.09 -6.47 -26.49
C ARG A 393 13.05 -7.87 -27.11
N LEU A 394 13.20 -8.91 -26.29
CA LEU A 394 13.11 -10.30 -26.73
C LEU A 394 11.72 -10.63 -27.28
N PHE A 395 10.66 -10.30 -26.56
CA PHE A 395 9.29 -10.58 -27.00
C PHE A 395 8.91 -9.82 -28.26
N ALA A 396 9.31 -8.54 -28.37
CA ALA A 396 9.11 -7.72 -29.56
C ALA A 396 9.83 -8.33 -30.78
N ALA A 397 11.09 -8.76 -30.61
CA ALA A 397 11.85 -9.41 -31.67
C ALA A 397 11.22 -10.73 -32.15
N VAL A 398 10.70 -11.56 -31.23
CA VAL A 398 10.07 -12.85 -31.56
C VAL A 398 8.71 -12.68 -32.23
N LEU A 399 7.92 -11.69 -31.79
CA LEU A 399 6.57 -11.46 -32.30
C LEU A 399 6.53 -10.51 -33.51
N GLY A 400 7.67 -9.92 -33.89
CA GLY A 400 7.78 -8.94 -34.96
C GLY A 400 7.01 -7.65 -34.67
N ALA A 401 7.00 -7.24 -33.39
CA ALA A 401 6.26 -6.09 -32.88
C ALA A 401 7.14 -4.86 -32.69
#